data_AF-A0A7C7L8V2-F1
#
_entry.id   AF-A0A7C7L8V2-F1
#
_cell.length_a   1.000
_cell.length_b   1.000
_cell.length_c   1.000
_cell.angle_alpha   90.00
_cell.angle_beta   90.00
_cell.angle_gamma   90.00
#
_symmetry.space_group_name_H-M   'P 1'
#
loop_
_entity.id
_entity.type
_entity.pdbx_description
1 polymer ?
#
loop_
_entity_poly.entity_id
_entity_poly.type
_entity_poly.pdbx_seq_one_letter_code
_entity_poly.pdbx_strand_id
1 'polypeptide(L)'
;MSNLLHRPVTAVLCTVGLILASCSAVQEPQLVDVNLTPMIGLMLNGDGANFLLEEHSVTNKQFLSFVELNPHWARSKIVRTFADSNYLSHWQDDFEVLPESLNCPVTNVSWFAARAYAAWAGRRLPTKEEWEYVGMASAAAADGREERDYQQFVLDWYSKNTESLPSEICQNVQNYYQVYDMHGLIWELIDDINGPVSSGGSKALFCGNVPASKIDPNDQVKFLRDSLRNSLSASATYPNLGFRCAADEYVADCCAAVPQAAEISSLPDTSIYLLDTKWQDQTGADRSLHDFSNEVVVAAMIFTHCEYACPRIVIDLQEIEKQIPVEQLDKVRWLLISMDSVRDTPDVLQDYAESKNLDTSRWTLLHGDDFAVRGIAAALGVRYKKDSNGNFAHSNIITTLDTEGRIAHQLLGLGAESSPSVAAIKAECAK
;
A
#
# COMPACT_ATOMS: atom_id res chain seq x y z
N MET A 1 47.30 85.43 -12.48
CA MET A 1 46.03 86.16 -12.28
C MET A 1 44.97 85.46 -13.10
N SER A 2 43.83 85.19 -12.47
CA SER A 2 42.54 84.69 -12.95
C SER A 2 42.20 85.11 -14.40
N ASN A 3 41.40 84.42 -15.21
CA ASN A 3 40.11 83.77 -14.91
C ASN A 3 39.58 83.01 -16.16
N LEU A 4 38.76 81.97 -15.91
CA LEU A 4 37.54 81.54 -16.62
C LEU A 4 37.60 81.21 -18.14
N LEU A 5 37.25 79.96 -18.46
CA LEU A 5 36.19 79.59 -19.42
C LEU A 5 35.82 78.10 -19.25
N HIS A 6 34.53 77.83 -19.00
CA HIS A 6 33.94 76.51 -18.78
C HIS A 6 34.02 75.59 -20.01
N ARG A 7 34.28 74.30 -19.78
CA ARG A 7 33.99 73.20 -20.70
C ARG A 7 33.38 72.00 -19.95
N PRO A 8 32.49 71.22 -20.58
CA PRO A 8 31.54 70.36 -19.90
C PRO A 8 32.14 68.99 -19.51
N VAL A 9 31.56 68.41 -18.45
CA VAL A 9 31.91 67.10 -17.91
C VAL A 9 31.24 66.01 -18.75
N THR A 10 32.04 65.18 -19.41
CA THR A 10 31.60 63.91 -19.99
C THR A 10 32.13 62.79 -19.09
N ALA A 11 31.25 62.15 -18.33
CA ALA A 11 31.58 61.00 -17.50
C ALA A 11 31.71 59.75 -18.36
N VAL A 12 32.90 59.15 -18.38
CA VAL A 12 33.17 57.85 -18.99
C VAL A 12 32.80 56.78 -17.97
N LEU A 13 31.72 56.05 -18.21
CA LEU A 13 31.37 54.84 -17.46
C LEU A 13 32.34 53.72 -17.84
N CYS A 14 33.09 53.23 -16.85
CA CYS A 14 33.89 52.02 -16.95
C CYS A 14 32.99 50.85 -16.48
N THR A 15 32.46 50.06 -17.43
CA THR A 15 31.66 48.87 -17.14
C THR A 15 32.56 47.73 -16.69
N VAL A 16 32.42 47.33 -15.42
CA VAL A 16 32.95 46.07 -14.88
C VAL A 16 32.04 44.94 -15.36
N GLY A 17 32.59 44.01 -16.15
CA GLY A 17 31.89 42.81 -16.61
C GLY A 17 31.70 41.82 -15.45
N LEU A 18 30.45 41.61 -15.03
CA LEU A 18 30.06 40.46 -14.23
C LEU A 18 29.85 39.26 -15.17
N ILE A 19 30.68 38.23 -15.04
CA ILE A 19 30.41 36.91 -15.60
C ILE A 19 29.39 36.24 -14.68
N LEU A 20 28.11 36.30 -15.03
CA LEU A 20 27.08 35.47 -14.41
C LEU A 20 27.20 34.07 -15.00
N ALA A 21 27.67 33.13 -14.19
CA ALA A 21 27.51 31.71 -14.45
C ALA A 21 26.01 31.42 -14.57
N SER A 22 25.56 31.11 -15.77
CA SER A 22 24.20 30.66 -16.05
C SER A 22 23.95 29.37 -15.28
N CYS A 23 23.18 29.50 -14.21
CA CYS A 23 22.60 28.37 -13.49
C CYS A 23 21.83 27.55 -14.52
N SER A 24 22.22 26.30 -14.73
CA SER A 24 21.49 25.35 -15.57
C SER A 24 20.04 25.38 -15.14
N ALA A 25 19.14 25.72 -16.05
CA ALA A 25 17.72 25.69 -15.81
C ALA A 25 17.37 24.27 -15.34
N VAL A 26 16.87 24.15 -14.11
CA VAL A 26 16.17 22.94 -13.66
C VAL A 26 15.03 22.77 -14.64
N GLN A 27 15.08 21.70 -15.43
CA GLN A 27 14.06 21.38 -16.39
C GLN A 27 12.74 21.22 -15.63
N GLU A 28 11.78 22.12 -15.89
CA GLU A 28 10.44 22.02 -15.29
C GLU A 28 9.89 20.61 -15.56
N PRO A 29 9.31 19.93 -14.56
CA PRO A 29 8.77 18.59 -14.74
C PRO A 29 7.73 18.65 -15.86
N GLN A 30 7.95 17.84 -16.89
CA GLN A 30 7.06 17.76 -18.03
C GLN A 30 5.72 17.20 -17.52
N LEU A 31 4.69 18.06 -17.45
CA LEU A 31 3.33 17.66 -17.13
C LEU A 31 2.85 16.72 -18.23
N VAL A 32 2.91 15.41 -17.98
CA VAL A 32 2.25 14.43 -18.85
C VAL A 32 0.76 14.56 -18.55
N ASP A 33 -0.01 15.00 -19.53
CA ASP A 33 -1.48 15.01 -19.46
C ASP A 33 -1.96 13.56 -19.51
N VAL A 34 -1.98 12.91 -18.35
CA VAL A 34 -2.49 11.55 -18.20
C VAL A 34 -4.00 11.67 -18.08
N ASN A 35 -4.70 11.20 -19.11
CA ASN A 35 -6.17 11.12 -19.08
C ASN A 35 -6.60 9.99 -18.11
N LEU A 36 -6.67 10.32 -16.83
CA LEU A 36 -7.15 9.45 -15.77
C LEU A 36 -8.66 9.21 -15.90
N THR A 37 -9.13 8.07 -15.44
CA THR A 37 -10.55 7.72 -15.51
C THR A 37 -11.39 8.75 -14.75
N PRO A 38 -12.51 9.24 -15.32
CA PRO A 38 -13.45 10.10 -14.59
C PRO A 38 -13.95 9.43 -13.31
N MET A 39 -14.19 10.23 -12.28
CA MET A 39 -14.71 9.74 -11.01
C MET A 39 -16.14 10.19 -10.76
N ILE A 40 -16.94 9.29 -10.23
CA ILE A 40 -18.34 9.48 -9.88
C ILE A 40 -18.45 9.68 -8.37
N GLY A 41 -19.13 10.75 -7.94
CA GLY A 41 -19.40 11.03 -6.53
C GLY A 41 -20.53 10.16 -5.97
N LEU A 42 -20.29 9.50 -4.84
CA LEU A 42 -21.14 8.46 -4.29
C LEU A 42 -21.40 8.65 -2.79
N MET A 43 -22.47 8.02 -2.31
CA MET A 43 -23.18 8.44 -1.10
C MET A 43 -23.53 7.25 -0.19
N LEU A 44 -22.60 6.78 0.64
CA LEU A 44 -22.84 5.60 1.49
C LEU A 44 -24.05 5.73 2.45
N ASN A 45 -24.31 6.93 3.02
CA ASN A 45 -25.28 7.11 4.13
C ASN A 45 -26.30 8.26 3.98
N GLY A 46 -26.35 8.95 2.84
CA GLY A 46 -27.26 10.09 2.58
C GLY A 46 -26.76 11.46 3.08
N ASP A 47 -26.88 12.47 2.21
CA ASP A 47 -26.46 13.90 2.27
C ASP A 47 -24.96 14.23 1.97
N GLY A 48 -24.66 14.57 0.69
CA GLY A 48 -23.35 15.02 0.15
C GLY A 48 -22.32 13.92 -0.22
N ALA A 49 -21.63 13.98 -1.36
CA ALA A 49 -20.72 12.88 -1.78
C ALA A 49 -19.70 12.50 -0.69
N ASN A 50 -19.71 11.23 -0.27
CA ASN A 50 -18.85 10.68 0.79
C ASN A 50 -17.51 10.16 0.25
N PHE A 51 -17.49 9.74 -1.01
CA PHE A 51 -16.32 9.25 -1.72
C PHE A 51 -16.55 9.37 -3.24
N LEU A 52 -15.47 9.23 -3.98
CA LEU A 52 -15.42 9.20 -5.44
C LEU A 52 -14.96 7.81 -5.89
N LEU A 53 -15.52 7.29 -6.98
CA LEU A 53 -15.08 6.04 -7.59
C LEU A 53 -14.91 6.21 -9.08
N GLU A 54 -13.84 5.64 -9.65
CA GLU A 54 -13.64 5.59 -11.09
C GLU A 54 -14.82 4.90 -11.79
N GLU A 55 -15.31 5.53 -12.86
CA GLU A 55 -16.48 5.05 -13.61
C GLU A 55 -16.23 3.69 -14.30
N HIS A 56 -14.97 3.33 -14.55
CA HIS A 56 -14.55 2.04 -15.09
C HIS A 56 -13.18 1.64 -14.52
N SER A 57 -12.76 0.38 -14.72
CA SER A 57 -11.45 -0.10 -14.29
C SER A 57 -10.29 0.63 -14.99
N VAL A 58 -9.12 0.68 -14.35
CA VAL A 58 -7.90 1.25 -14.94
C VAL A 58 -7.50 0.44 -16.18
N THR A 59 -7.20 1.12 -17.28
CA THR A 59 -6.83 0.50 -18.56
C THR A 59 -5.33 0.23 -18.68
N ASN A 60 -4.93 -0.67 -19.59
CA ASN A 60 -3.51 -0.86 -19.91
C ASN A 60 -2.86 0.44 -20.40
N LYS A 61 -3.58 1.28 -21.15
CA LYS A 61 -3.07 2.59 -21.60
C LYS A 61 -2.72 3.52 -20.44
N GLN A 62 -3.59 3.61 -19.45
CA GLN A 62 -3.36 4.46 -18.28
C GLN A 62 -2.23 3.91 -17.41
N PHE A 63 -2.20 2.59 -17.20
CA PHE A 63 -1.14 1.94 -16.45
C PHE A 63 0.22 2.05 -17.15
N LEU A 64 0.25 2.03 -18.50
CA LEU A 64 1.46 2.29 -19.28
C LEU A 64 2.04 3.68 -18.99
N SER A 65 1.20 4.73 -18.92
CA SER A 65 1.66 6.07 -18.56
C SER A 65 2.30 6.12 -17.16
N PHE A 66 1.74 5.36 -16.21
CA PHE A 66 2.33 5.20 -14.88
C PHE A 66 3.70 4.52 -14.93
N VAL A 67 3.82 3.40 -15.67
CA VAL A 67 5.08 2.64 -15.77
C VAL A 67 6.17 3.43 -16.51
N GLU A 68 5.82 4.18 -17.55
CA GLU A 68 6.75 5.07 -18.27
C GLU A 68 7.37 6.13 -17.36
N LEU A 69 6.56 6.69 -16.45
CA LEU A 69 7.00 7.69 -15.47
C LEU A 69 7.65 7.08 -14.22
N ASN A 70 7.39 5.79 -13.96
CA ASN A 70 7.94 5.06 -12.84
C ASN A 70 8.59 3.75 -13.31
N PRO A 71 9.73 3.79 -14.03
CA PRO A 71 10.28 2.60 -14.70
C PRO A 71 10.65 1.44 -13.77
N HIS A 72 10.75 1.65 -12.46
CA HIS A 72 10.95 0.56 -11.49
C HIS A 72 9.73 -0.38 -11.38
N TRP A 73 8.55 0.05 -11.84
CA TRP A 73 7.35 -0.79 -12.04
C TRP A 73 7.30 -1.47 -13.41
N ALA A 74 8.32 -1.34 -14.26
CA ALA A 74 8.36 -2.08 -15.52
C ALA A 74 8.51 -3.59 -15.28
N ARG A 75 7.94 -4.42 -16.16
CA ARG A 75 7.90 -5.88 -15.98
C ARG A 75 9.28 -6.52 -15.80
N SER A 76 10.32 -5.98 -16.42
CA SER A 76 11.70 -6.47 -16.31
C SER A 76 12.41 -6.02 -15.03
N LYS A 77 11.90 -4.98 -14.36
CA LYS A 77 12.52 -4.34 -13.19
C LYS A 77 11.77 -4.56 -11.89
N ILE A 78 10.55 -5.10 -11.96
CA ILE A 78 9.71 -5.29 -10.79
C ILE A 78 10.40 -6.19 -9.75
N VAL A 79 10.39 -5.70 -8.52
CA VAL A 79 10.92 -6.37 -7.33
C VAL A 79 9.98 -7.51 -6.93
N ARG A 80 10.51 -8.71 -6.68
CA ARG A 80 9.74 -9.92 -6.36
C ARG A 80 8.91 -9.81 -5.07
N THR A 81 9.31 -8.98 -4.12
CA THR A 81 8.48 -8.62 -2.95
C THR A 81 7.14 -8.04 -3.37
N PHE A 82 7.11 -7.26 -4.46
CA PHE A 82 5.95 -6.50 -4.89
C PHE A 82 5.11 -7.21 -5.93
N ALA A 83 5.68 -8.12 -6.72
CA ALA A 83 4.92 -8.87 -7.70
C ALA A 83 5.55 -10.23 -8.04
N ASP A 84 4.72 -11.22 -8.33
CA ASP A 84 5.15 -12.53 -8.81
C ASP A 84 5.65 -12.51 -10.28
N SER A 85 5.99 -13.67 -10.83
CA SER A 85 6.52 -13.81 -12.19
C SER A 85 5.54 -13.53 -13.31
N ASN A 86 4.24 -13.46 -13.02
CA ASN A 86 3.21 -13.22 -14.01
C ASN A 86 2.90 -11.73 -14.20
N TYR A 87 3.52 -10.85 -13.40
CA TYR A 87 3.32 -9.41 -13.47
C TYR A 87 3.49 -8.85 -14.89
N LEU A 88 2.43 -8.22 -15.41
CA LEU A 88 2.32 -7.69 -16.78
C LEU A 88 2.77 -8.69 -17.87
N SER A 89 2.60 -9.99 -17.64
CA SER A 89 3.06 -11.04 -18.56
C SER A 89 2.37 -11.03 -19.93
N HIS A 90 1.22 -10.36 -20.04
CA HIS A 90 0.47 -10.16 -21.28
C HIS A 90 0.97 -8.98 -22.11
N TRP A 91 1.85 -8.13 -21.58
CA TRP A 91 2.52 -7.07 -22.35
C TRP A 91 3.66 -7.65 -23.18
N GLN A 92 3.95 -7.05 -24.34
CA GLN A 92 5.01 -7.51 -25.23
C GLN A 92 6.40 -7.21 -24.63
N ASP A 93 6.55 -6.01 -24.05
CA ASP A 93 7.77 -5.54 -23.40
C ASP A 93 7.43 -4.54 -22.27
N ASP A 94 8.44 -3.99 -21.58
CA ASP A 94 8.32 -3.03 -20.47
C ASP A 94 7.38 -1.86 -20.74
N PHE A 95 7.35 -1.39 -21.99
CA PHE A 95 6.57 -0.22 -22.41
C PHE A 95 5.76 -0.51 -23.69
N GLU A 96 5.51 -1.79 -24.01
CA GLU A 96 4.82 -2.18 -25.24
C GLU A 96 3.58 -3.02 -24.96
N VAL A 97 2.41 -2.43 -25.22
CA VAL A 97 1.08 -3.05 -25.12
C VAL A 97 0.50 -3.18 -26.52
N LEU A 98 -0.15 -4.32 -26.81
CA LEU A 98 -0.86 -4.51 -28.06
C LEU A 98 -1.96 -3.44 -28.25
N PRO A 99 -2.10 -2.82 -29.44
CA PRO A 99 -3.07 -1.75 -29.66
C PRO A 99 -4.51 -2.10 -29.27
N GLU A 100 -4.94 -3.33 -29.55
CA GLU A 100 -6.26 -3.87 -29.19
C GLU A 100 -6.46 -4.07 -27.68
N SER A 101 -5.39 -4.09 -26.89
CA SER A 101 -5.44 -4.25 -25.43
C SER A 101 -5.36 -2.92 -24.67
N LEU A 102 -5.10 -1.80 -25.36
CA LEU A 102 -4.91 -0.49 -24.73
C LEU A 102 -6.14 -0.05 -23.91
N ASN A 103 -7.34 -0.34 -24.40
CA ASN A 103 -8.60 -0.02 -23.74
C ASN A 103 -9.16 -1.19 -22.91
N CYS A 104 -8.46 -2.33 -22.84
CA CYS A 104 -8.82 -3.37 -21.89
C CYS A 104 -8.36 -2.97 -20.48
N PRO A 105 -9.02 -3.47 -19.41
CA PRO A 105 -8.52 -3.32 -18.05
C PRO A 105 -7.08 -3.85 -17.94
N VAL A 106 -6.26 -3.16 -17.14
CA VAL A 106 -4.98 -3.71 -16.74
C VAL A 106 -5.22 -4.87 -15.76
N THR A 107 -4.68 -6.04 -16.07
CA THR A 107 -4.67 -7.24 -15.22
C THR A 107 -3.25 -7.76 -15.05
N ASN A 108 -3.05 -8.90 -14.39
CA ASN A 108 -1.71 -9.37 -14.01
C ASN A 108 -0.90 -8.28 -13.26
N VAL A 109 -1.58 -7.52 -12.41
CA VAL A 109 -0.96 -6.52 -11.54
C VAL A 109 -1.13 -6.96 -10.08
N SER A 110 -0.13 -6.67 -9.27
CA SER A 110 -0.19 -6.94 -7.84
C SER A 110 -0.92 -5.82 -7.10
N TRP A 111 -1.29 -6.08 -5.85
CA TRP A 111 -1.88 -5.05 -5.01
C TRP A 111 -0.91 -3.89 -4.74
N PHE A 112 0.39 -4.17 -4.59
CA PHE A 112 1.41 -3.13 -4.44
C PHE A 112 1.46 -2.21 -5.66
N ALA A 113 1.44 -2.78 -6.88
CA ALA A 113 1.45 -2.01 -8.12
C ALA A 113 0.17 -1.18 -8.30
N ALA A 114 -0.99 -1.78 -7.97
CA ALA A 114 -2.28 -1.09 -8.01
C ALA A 114 -2.33 0.10 -7.04
N ARG A 115 -1.79 -0.05 -5.82
CA ARG A 115 -1.69 1.04 -4.84
C ARG A 115 -0.70 2.12 -5.25
N ALA A 116 0.45 1.74 -5.81
CA ALA A 116 1.42 2.70 -6.31
C ALA A 116 0.85 3.53 -7.45
N TYR A 117 0.14 2.89 -8.40
CA TYR A 117 -0.61 3.60 -9.44
C TYR A 117 -1.66 4.54 -8.83
N ALA A 118 -2.48 4.05 -7.90
CA ALA A 118 -3.54 4.85 -7.31
C ALA A 118 -2.96 6.09 -6.61
N ALA A 119 -1.89 5.91 -5.80
CA ALA A 119 -1.20 7.00 -5.13
C ALA A 119 -0.59 8.00 -6.13
N TRP A 120 0.05 7.51 -7.20
CA TRP A 120 0.58 8.35 -8.28
C TRP A 120 -0.52 9.16 -8.98
N ALA A 121 -1.71 8.58 -9.15
CA ALA A 121 -2.88 9.26 -9.69
C ALA A 121 -3.57 10.22 -8.69
N GLY A 122 -3.04 10.36 -7.46
CA GLY A 122 -3.66 11.16 -6.39
C GLY A 122 -4.93 10.54 -5.80
N ARG A 123 -5.02 9.20 -5.84
CA ARG A 123 -6.18 8.38 -5.49
C ARG A 123 -5.76 7.25 -4.54
N ARG A 124 -6.71 6.38 -4.19
CA ARG A 124 -6.49 5.15 -3.43
C ARG A 124 -7.25 3.99 -4.08
N LEU A 125 -7.06 2.77 -3.60
CA LEU A 125 -7.98 1.68 -3.91
C LEU A 125 -9.30 1.87 -3.12
N PRO A 126 -10.44 1.39 -3.64
CA PRO A 126 -11.69 1.40 -2.90
C PRO A 126 -11.61 0.47 -1.69
N THR A 127 -12.27 0.84 -0.61
CA THR A 127 -12.51 -0.06 0.53
C THR A 127 -13.50 -1.16 0.12
N LYS A 128 -13.57 -2.23 0.93
CA LYS A 128 -14.56 -3.29 0.69
C LYS A 128 -15.98 -2.74 0.69
N GLU A 129 -16.30 -1.90 1.68
CA GLU A 129 -17.63 -1.34 1.88
C GLU A 129 -18.06 -0.46 0.71
N GLU A 130 -17.16 0.40 0.21
CA GLU A 130 -17.39 1.22 -0.98
C GLU A 130 -17.64 0.37 -2.23
N TRP A 131 -16.81 -0.64 -2.46
CA TRP A 131 -16.97 -1.51 -3.62
C TRP A 131 -18.28 -2.30 -3.58
N GLU A 132 -18.63 -2.90 -2.43
CA GLU A 132 -19.88 -3.67 -2.29
C GLU A 132 -21.12 -2.77 -2.39
N TYR A 133 -21.05 -1.52 -1.93
CA TYR A 133 -22.13 -0.54 -2.09
C TYR A 133 -22.45 -0.22 -3.55
N VAL A 134 -21.43 -0.06 -4.39
CA VAL A 134 -21.63 0.18 -5.83
C VAL A 134 -21.96 -1.12 -6.56
N GLY A 135 -21.36 -2.23 -6.12
CA GLY A 135 -21.57 -3.56 -6.69
C GLY A 135 -22.95 -4.16 -6.41
N MET A 136 -23.76 -3.64 -5.48
CA MET A 136 -25.15 -4.10 -5.32
C MET A 136 -26.12 -3.45 -6.30
N ALA A 137 -25.75 -2.34 -6.94
CA ALA A 137 -26.63 -1.64 -7.86
C ALA A 137 -26.79 -2.37 -9.20
N SER A 138 -28.04 -2.59 -9.61
CA SER A 138 -28.36 -2.95 -10.99
C SER A 138 -28.36 -1.70 -11.88
N ALA A 139 -28.67 -1.85 -13.16
CA ALA A 139 -28.93 -0.69 -14.03
C ALA A 139 -30.17 0.11 -13.61
N ALA A 140 -31.14 -0.52 -12.93
CA ALA A 140 -32.44 0.09 -12.62
C ALA A 140 -32.55 0.64 -11.19
N ALA A 141 -31.79 0.08 -10.24
CA ALA A 141 -31.92 0.42 -8.82
C ALA A 141 -30.57 0.45 -8.09
N ALA A 142 -30.50 1.32 -7.08
CA ALA A 142 -29.38 1.42 -6.14
C ALA A 142 -29.08 0.09 -5.40
N ASP A 143 -30.12 -0.73 -5.18
CA ASP A 143 -29.99 -2.09 -4.66
C ASP A 143 -30.76 -3.04 -5.58
N GLY A 144 -30.02 -3.68 -6.48
CA GLY A 144 -30.54 -4.65 -7.45
C GLY A 144 -30.65 -6.07 -6.90
N ARG A 145 -30.34 -6.30 -5.62
CA ARG A 145 -30.24 -7.67 -5.08
C ARG A 145 -31.56 -8.43 -5.06
N GLU A 146 -32.70 -7.77 -5.21
CA GLU A 146 -34.01 -8.45 -5.34
C GLU A 146 -34.42 -8.65 -6.82
N GLU A 147 -33.62 -8.16 -7.78
CA GLU A 147 -33.88 -8.31 -9.21
C GLU A 147 -33.33 -9.64 -9.72
N ARG A 148 -34.24 -10.53 -10.14
CA ARG A 148 -33.88 -11.88 -10.60
C ARG A 148 -32.85 -11.90 -11.74
N ASP A 149 -33.03 -11.05 -12.75
CA ASP A 149 -32.15 -11.03 -13.92
C ASP A 149 -30.76 -10.51 -13.57
N TYR A 150 -30.67 -9.53 -12.67
CA TYR A 150 -29.40 -9.03 -12.14
C TYR A 150 -28.68 -10.10 -11.32
N GLN A 151 -29.37 -10.75 -10.38
CA GLN A 151 -28.79 -11.84 -9.59
C GLN A 151 -28.25 -12.97 -10.48
N GLN A 152 -29.01 -13.36 -11.51
CA GLN A 152 -28.58 -14.42 -12.42
C GLN A 152 -27.36 -14.00 -13.24
N PHE A 153 -27.33 -12.77 -13.76
CA PHE A 153 -26.17 -12.23 -14.48
C PHE A 153 -24.91 -12.26 -13.61
N VAL A 154 -25.00 -11.80 -12.36
CA VAL A 154 -23.88 -11.76 -11.43
C VAL A 154 -23.42 -13.19 -11.10
N LEU A 155 -24.34 -14.10 -10.78
CA LEU A 155 -24.01 -15.50 -10.48
C LEU A 155 -23.35 -16.21 -11.67
N ASP A 156 -23.89 -16.02 -12.87
CA ASP A 156 -23.37 -16.61 -14.11
C ASP A 156 -21.95 -16.14 -14.39
N TRP A 157 -21.63 -14.89 -14.08
CA TRP A 157 -20.27 -14.37 -14.23
C TRP A 157 -19.32 -14.99 -13.20
N TYR A 158 -19.68 -15.00 -11.91
CA TYR A 158 -18.83 -15.58 -10.85
C TYR A 158 -18.63 -17.09 -10.95
N SER A 159 -19.53 -17.79 -11.63
CA SER A 159 -19.45 -19.24 -11.83
C SER A 159 -18.60 -19.63 -13.05
N LYS A 160 -18.21 -18.67 -13.89
CA LYS A 160 -17.38 -18.93 -15.08
C LYS A 160 -15.90 -18.87 -14.74
N ASN A 161 -15.17 -19.91 -15.15
CA ASN A 161 -13.72 -19.82 -15.20
C ASN A 161 -13.32 -18.94 -16.39
N THR A 162 -12.76 -17.77 -16.13
CA THR A 162 -12.36 -16.83 -17.19
C THR A 162 -10.87 -16.98 -17.42
N GLU A 163 -10.50 -17.82 -18.38
CA GLU A 163 -9.09 -18.09 -18.72
C GLU A 163 -8.53 -17.12 -19.78
N SER A 164 -9.40 -16.35 -20.45
CA SER A 164 -9.01 -15.37 -21.47
C SER A 164 -8.75 -13.99 -20.87
N LEU A 165 -7.87 -13.23 -21.52
CA LEU A 165 -7.71 -11.81 -21.24
C LEU A 165 -9.05 -11.07 -21.37
N PRO A 166 -9.25 -9.99 -20.58
CA PRO A 166 -10.50 -9.24 -20.63
C PRO A 166 -10.67 -8.49 -21.95
N SER A 167 -11.92 -8.29 -22.34
CA SER A 167 -12.30 -7.39 -23.44
C SER A 167 -12.14 -5.93 -23.04
N GLU A 168 -12.44 -5.02 -23.97
CA GLU A 168 -12.48 -3.58 -23.70
C GLU A 168 -13.45 -3.23 -22.56
N ILE A 169 -13.15 -2.14 -21.87
CA ILE A 169 -14.06 -1.53 -20.87
C ILE A 169 -15.34 -0.97 -21.50
N CYS A 170 -16.31 -0.66 -20.65
CA CYS A 170 -17.55 0.05 -20.96
C CYS A 170 -18.46 -0.69 -21.98
N GLN A 171 -18.36 -2.02 -22.03
CA GLN A 171 -19.19 -2.85 -22.91
C GLN A 171 -20.53 -3.23 -22.27
N ASN A 172 -20.59 -3.30 -20.93
CA ASN A 172 -21.83 -3.56 -20.21
C ASN A 172 -22.62 -2.28 -19.95
N VAL A 173 -23.90 -2.43 -19.63
CA VAL A 173 -24.75 -1.31 -19.21
C VAL A 173 -24.26 -0.77 -17.87
N GLN A 174 -24.23 0.55 -17.72
CA GLN A 174 -23.92 1.19 -16.45
C GLN A 174 -24.91 0.77 -15.36
N ASN A 175 -24.45 0.67 -14.12
CA ASN A 175 -25.36 0.53 -12.99
C ASN A 175 -26.11 1.86 -12.71
N TYR A 176 -26.98 1.84 -11.71
CA TYR A 176 -27.77 2.99 -11.24
C TYR A 176 -26.92 4.24 -10.95
N TYR A 177 -25.66 4.04 -10.55
CA TYR A 177 -24.72 5.11 -10.24
C TYR A 177 -23.90 5.58 -11.44
N GLN A 178 -24.19 5.10 -12.66
CA GLN A 178 -23.42 5.38 -13.89
C GLN A 178 -22.02 4.74 -13.91
N VAL A 179 -21.78 3.74 -13.06
CA VAL A 179 -20.50 3.01 -13.02
C VAL A 179 -20.58 1.78 -13.94
N TYR A 180 -19.56 1.59 -14.77
CA TYR A 180 -19.40 0.46 -15.68
C TYR A 180 -18.71 -0.73 -15.00
N ASP A 181 -19.07 -1.93 -15.49
CA ASP A 181 -18.31 -3.17 -15.34
C ASP A 181 -17.95 -3.57 -13.90
N MET A 182 -18.79 -3.22 -12.92
CA MET A 182 -18.63 -3.70 -11.53
C MET A 182 -18.66 -5.23 -11.44
N HIS A 183 -19.45 -5.85 -12.31
CA HIS A 183 -19.47 -7.29 -12.57
C HIS A 183 -19.42 -7.50 -14.09
N GLY A 184 -18.98 -8.67 -14.52
CA GLY A 184 -19.08 -9.07 -15.93
C GLY A 184 -17.80 -8.93 -16.75
N LEU A 185 -16.75 -8.27 -16.22
CA LEU A 185 -15.50 -8.02 -16.96
C LEU A 185 -14.28 -8.63 -16.26
N ILE A 186 -13.89 -8.10 -15.10
CA ILE A 186 -12.75 -8.56 -14.30
C ILE A 186 -13.10 -8.57 -12.81
N TRP A 187 -12.35 -9.35 -12.05
CA TRP A 187 -12.27 -9.16 -10.60
C TRP A 187 -11.47 -7.91 -10.30
N GLU A 188 -11.73 -7.29 -9.15
CA GLU A 188 -11.06 -6.03 -8.78
C GLU A 188 -10.44 -6.08 -7.38
N LEU A 189 -9.21 -5.58 -7.31
CA LEU A 189 -8.51 -5.33 -6.05
C LEU A 189 -9.19 -4.18 -5.29
N ILE A 190 -9.18 -4.32 -3.97
CA ILE A 190 -9.64 -3.32 -3.00
C ILE A 190 -8.47 -3.01 -2.06
N ASP A 191 -8.53 -1.91 -1.31
CA ASP A 191 -7.47 -1.53 -0.37
C ASP A 191 -7.33 -2.54 0.77
N ASP A 192 -8.47 -3.04 1.28
CA ASP A 192 -8.53 -4.03 2.35
C ASP A 192 -8.33 -5.47 1.84
N ILE A 193 -7.15 -5.76 1.29
CA ILE A 193 -6.69 -7.15 1.18
C ILE A 193 -6.30 -7.63 2.58
N ASN A 194 -6.50 -8.92 2.89
CA ASN A 194 -6.11 -9.52 4.18
C ASN A 194 -6.96 -9.15 5.41
N GLY A 195 -8.28 -9.01 5.28
CA GLY A 195 -9.16 -9.00 6.45
C GLY A 195 -9.17 -10.35 7.21
N PRO A 196 -9.37 -10.35 8.55
CA PRO A 196 -9.51 -11.57 9.32
C PRO A 196 -10.84 -12.29 8.98
N VAL A 197 -10.80 -13.61 8.81
CA VAL A 197 -11.96 -14.47 8.50
C VAL A 197 -12.30 -15.35 9.69
N SER A 198 -13.58 -15.43 10.09
CA SER A 198 -14.04 -16.45 11.04
C SER A 198 -14.49 -17.74 10.36
N SER A 199 -13.75 -18.25 9.38
CA SER A 199 -14.03 -19.58 8.85
C SER A 199 -13.09 -20.60 9.48
N GLY A 200 -13.48 -21.11 10.65
CA GLY A 200 -13.07 -22.44 11.15
C GLY A 200 -11.59 -22.71 11.44
N GLY A 201 -10.67 -21.76 11.24
CA GLY A 201 -9.26 -21.86 11.60
C GLY A 201 -8.98 -21.44 13.04
N SER A 202 -8.09 -22.17 13.70
CA SER A 202 -7.71 -22.07 15.12
C SER A 202 -7.83 -20.68 15.75
N LYS A 203 -8.62 -20.57 16.84
CA LYS A 203 -8.78 -19.39 17.71
C LYS A 203 -7.47 -18.80 18.28
N ALA A 204 -6.32 -19.42 18.01
CA ALA A 204 -5.00 -19.00 18.51
C ALA A 204 -4.29 -17.96 17.62
N LEU A 205 -4.78 -17.71 16.39
CA LEU A 205 -4.05 -16.89 15.39
C LEU A 205 -4.53 -15.44 15.27
N PHE A 206 -5.67 -15.08 15.86
CA PHE A 206 -6.27 -13.75 15.73
C PHE A 206 -6.67 -13.19 17.08
N CYS A 207 -6.32 -11.93 17.33
CA CYS A 207 -6.76 -11.19 18.50
C CYS A 207 -7.50 -9.91 18.10
N GLY A 208 -8.69 -9.70 18.67
CA GLY A 208 -9.49 -8.48 18.51
C GLY A 208 -10.99 -8.74 18.65
N ASN A 209 -11.71 -7.75 19.19
CA ASN A 209 -13.18 -7.76 19.35
C ASN A 209 -13.90 -7.22 18.09
N VAL A 210 -13.38 -7.50 16.90
CA VAL A 210 -14.05 -7.11 15.65
C VAL A 210 -15.04 -8.22 15.29
N PRO A 211 -16.33 -7.92 15.06
CA PRO A 211 -17.27 -8.91 14.58
C PRO A 211 -16.75 -9.46 13.27
N ALA A 212 -16.47 -10.77 13.24
CA ALA A 212 -16.18 -11.40 11.98
C ALA A 212 -17.37 -11.22 11.05
N SER A 213 -17.09 -10.92 9.78
CA SER A 213 -18.12 -10.70 8.77
C SER A 213 -19.06 -11.91 8.77
N LYS A 214 -20.34 -11.70 9.10
CA LYS A 214 -21.35 -12.76 8.96
C LYS A 214 -21.44 -13.11 7.48
N ILE A 215 -21.04 -14.34 7.16
CA ILE A 215 -21.26 -14.93 5.84
C ILE A 215 -22.71 -15.40 5.84
N ASP A 216 -23.55 -14.81 4.99
CA ASP A 216 -24.86 -15.38 4.67
C ASP A 216 -24.63 -16.56 3.70
N PRO A 217 -24.92 -17.82 4.10
CA PRO A 217 -24.76 -18.97 3.21
C PRO A 217 -25.65 -18.92 1.96
N ASN A 218 -26.70 -18.09 1.97
CA ASN A 218 -27.60 -17.93 0.83
C ASN A 218 -27.08 -16.91 -0.21
N ASP A 219 -26.10 -16.07 0.13
CA ASP A 219 -25.44 -15.16 -0.80
C ASP A 219 -24.14 -15.78 -1.33
N GLN A 220 -24.30 -16.73 -2.25
CA GLN A 220 -23.19 -17.48 -2.85
C GLN A 220 -22.16 -16.56 -3.52
N VAL A 221 -22.64 -15.48 -4.14
CA VAL A 221 -21.83 -14.51 -4.86
C VAL A 221 -20.93 -13.73 -3.90
N LYS A 222 -21.49 -13.22 -2.79
CA LYS A 222 -20.70 -12.53 -1.77
C LYS A 222 -19.72 -13.48 -1.08
N PHE A 223 -20.09 -14.74 -0.86
CA PHE A 223 -19.19 -15.75 -0.32
C PHE A 223 -17.98 -16.00 -1.25
N LEU A 224 -18.21 -16.12 -2.56
CA LEU A 224 -17.12 -16.29 -3.54
C LEU A 224 -16.17 -15.07 -3.54
N ARG A 225 -16.71 -13.85 -3.51
CA ARG A 225 -15.90 -12.62 -3.39
C ARG A 225 -15.06 -12.56 -2.12
N ASP A 226 -15.69 -12.82 -0.98
CA ASP A 226 -15.00 -12.84 0.31
C ASP A 226 -13.91 -13.91 0.31
N SER A 227 -14.20 -15.10 -0.21
CA SER A 227 -13.24 -16.21 -0.30
C SER A 227 -12.03 -15.87 -1.18
N LEU A 228 -12.24 -15.30 -2.37
CA LEU A 228 -11.15 -14.89 -3.25
C LEU A 228 -10.26 -13.85 -2.54
N ARG A 229 -10.85 -12.75 -2.06
CA ARG A 229 -10.10 -11.65 -1.40
C ARG A 229 -9.26 -12.13 -0.22
N ASN A 230 -9.76 -13.13 0.52
CA ASN A 230 -9.04 -13.70 1.65
C ASN A 230 -7.91 -14.66 1.25
N SER A 231 -7.95 -15.19 0.04
CA SER A 231 -6.93 -16.07 -0.53
C SER A 231 -5.81 -15.33 -1.26
N LEU A 232 -6.03 -14.06 -1.65
CA LEU A 232 -5.05 -13.25 -2.36
C LEU A 232 -3.83 -12.95 -1.47
N SER A 233 -2.64 -13.11 -2.05
CA SER A 233 -1.41 -12.51 -1.55
C SER A 233 -1.22 -11.13 -2.19
N ALA A 234 -0.66 -10.17 -1.46
CA ALA A 234 -0.44 -8.81 -1.96
C ALA A 234 0.46 -8.74 -3.21
N SER A 235 1.39 -9.69 -3.35
CA SER A 235 2.29 -9.81 -4.49
C SER A 235 1.76 -10.71 -5.62
N ALA A 236 0.68 -11.46 -5.39
CA ALA A 236 0.14 -12.37 -6.40
C ALA A 236 -0.58 -11.61 -7.51
N THR A 237 -0.45 -12.11 -8.74
CA THR A 237 -1.10 -11.53 -9.92
C THR A 237 -1.96 -12.57 -10.64
N TYR A 238 -3.06 -12.12 -11.25
CA TYR A 238 -4.00 -13.00 -11.95
C TYR A 238 -4.47 -12.37 -13.28
N PRO A 239 -4.73 -13.17 -14.32
CA PRO A 239 -5.04 -12.68 -15.67
C PRO A 239 -6.38 -11.96 -15.78
N ASN A 240 -7.31 -12.19 -14.85
CA ASN A 240 -8.63 -11.58 -14.78
C ASN A 240 -8.85 -10.75 -13.50
N LEU A 241 -7.76 -10.35 -12.82
CA LEU A 241 -7.80 -9.47 -11.65
C LEU A 241 -7.11 -8.16 -11.99
N GLY A 242 -7.88 -7.08 -11.97
CA GLY A 242 -7.40 -5.71 -12.15
C GLY A 242 -7.84 -4.84 -10.99
N PHE A 243 -8.04 -3.55 -11.24
CA PHE A 243 -8.48 -2.62 -10.21
C PHE A 243 -9.10 -1.35 -10.80
N ARG A 244 -9.79 -0.62 -9.93
CA ARG A 244 -10.21 0.77 -10.14
C ARG A 244 -9.84 1.58 -8.91
N CYS A 245 -9.77 2.89 -9.05
CA CYS A 245 -9.44 3.79 -7.95
C CYS A 245 -10.68 4.42 -7.32
N ALA A 246 -10.54 4.79 -6.06
CA ALA A 246 -11.44 5.66 -5.32
C ALA A 246 -10.67 6.86 -4.76
N ALA A 247 -11.38 7.90 -4.34
CA ALA A 247 -10.80 9.05 -3.65
C ALA A 247 -11.78 9.62 -2.62
N ASP A 248 -11.27 10.21 -1.55
CA ASP A 248 -12.11 10.87 -0.54
C ASP A 248 -12.54 12.26 -1.01
N GLU A 249 -11.69 12.96 -1.78
CA GLU A 249 -11.97 14.26 -2.37
C GLU A 249 -11.43 14.34 -3.81
N TYR A 250 -12.02 15.23 -4.63
CA TYR A 250 -11.58 15.42 -6.01
C TYR A 250 -10.28 16.21 -6.03
N VAL A 251 -9.16 15.55 -6.28
CA VAL A 251 -7.88 16.22 -6.51
C VAL A 251 -7.76 16.51 -8.01
N ALA A 252 -7.94 17.78 -8.40
CA ALA A 252 -7.90 18.22 -9.80
C ALA A 252 -6.48 18.19 -10.41
N ASP A 253 -5.44 18.16 -9.57
CA ASP A 253 -4.04 18.25 -10.00
C ASP A 253 -3.29 16.97 -9.63
N CYS A 254 -3.24 16.01 -10.56
CA CYS A 254 -2.39 14.82 -10.47
C CYS A 254 -0.91 15.18 -10.74
N CYS A 255 -0.34 16.05 -9.92
CA CYS A 255 1.05 16.45 -10.00
C CYS A 255 1.70 16.42 -8.61
N ALA A 256 1.54 15.29 -7.91
CA ALA A 256 2.43 15.01 -6.79
C ALA A 256 3.82 14.69 -7.36
N ALA A 257 4.82 15.46 -6.94
CA ALA A 257 6.20 15.16 -7.27
C ALA A 257 6.57 13.79 -6.70
N VAL A 258 6.95 12.86 -7.58
CA VAL A 258 7.53 11.56 -7.20
C VAL A 258 8.86 11.83 -6.49
N PRO A 259 9.07 11.35 -5.26
CA PRO A 259 10.41 11.31 -4.68
C PRO A 259 11.30 10.53 -5.65
N GLN A 260 12.32 11.20 -6.18
CA GLN A 260 13.27 10.58 -7.08
C GLN A 260 13.89 9.39 -6.35
N ALA A 261 13.65 8.17 -6.86
CA ALA A 261 14.18 6.93 -6.32
C ALA A 261 15.71 7.03 -6.18
N ALA A 262 16.15 7.36 -4.97
CA ALA A 262 17.55 7.42 -4.62
C ALA A 262 18.00 5.98 -4.32
N GLU A 263 18.89 5.48 -5.19
CA GLU A 263 19.75 4.30 -4.98
C GLU A 263 19.12 3.06 -4.31
N ILE A 264 18.09 2.49 -4.96
CA ILE A 264 17.53 1.15 -4.65
C ILE A 264 18.53 0.00 -4.97
N SER A 265 19.75 0.30 -5.42
CA SER A 265 20.54 -0.64 -6.24
C SER A 265 21.40 -1.68 -5.50
N SER A 266 21.39 -1.76 -4.16
CA SER A 266 22.20 -2.76 -3.43
C SER A 266 21.40 -3.81 -2.66
N LEU A 267 20.10 -3.61 -2.45
CA LEU A 267 19.28 -4.56 -1.70
C LEU A 267 18.70 -5.65 -2.62
N PRO A 268 18.52 -6.89 -2.11
CA PRO A 268 17.80 -7.93 -2.84
C PRO A 268 16.38 -7.48 -3.17
N ASP A 269 15.90 -7.92 -4.31
CA ASP A 269 14.53 -7.75 -4.81
C ASP A 269 13.46 -8.51 -4.00
N THR A 270 13.83 -9.12 -2.88
CA THR A 270 12.94 -9.70 -1.86
C THR A 270 12.94 -8.90 -0.55
N SER A 271 13.68 -7.79 -0.50
CA SER A 271 13.77 -6.94 0.69
C SER A 271 12.51 -6.12 0.90
N ILE A 272 12.05 -6.05 2.15
CA ILE A 272 10.92 -5.18 2.53
C ILE A 272 11.34 -3.70 2.64
N TYR A 273 12.65 -3.42 2.75
CA TYR A 273 13.17 -2.04 2.85
C TYR A 273 13.06 -1.28 1.53
N LEU A 274 12.67 -1.97 0.45
CA LEU A 274 12.31 -1.39 -0.83
C LEU A 274 10.94 -0.69 -0.82
N LEU A 275 10.16 -0.84 0.26
CA LEU A 275 8.93 -0.07 0.46
C LEU A 275 9.27 1.39 0.75
N ASP A 276 9.13 2.24 -0.26
CA ASP A 276 9.32 3.68 -0.14
C ASP A 276 8.17 4.33 0.65
N THR A 277 8.31 4.32 1.97
CA THR A 277 7.32 4.80 2.93
C THR A 277 8.03 5.62 4.01
N LYS A 278 7.40 6.71 4.44
CA LYS A 278 7.95 7.60 5.47
C LYS A 278 7.39 7.22 6.83
N TRP A 279 8.28 7.18 7.81
CA TRP A 279 7.96 6.83 9.19
C TRP A 279 8.51 7.88 10.15
N GLN A 280 7.95 7.91 11.35
CA GLN A 280 8.53 8.62 12.49
C GLN A 280 8.77 7.63 13.62
N ASP A 281 9.89 7.76 14.32
CA ASP A 281 10.10 6.98 15.54
C ASP A 281 9.45 7.63 16.76
N GLN A 282 9.55 6.98 17.92
CA GLN A 282 9.03 7.49 19.19
C GLN A 282 9.62 8.85 19.62
N THR A 283 10.76 9.27 19.05
CA THR A 283 11.37 10.58 19.32
C THR A 283 10.85 11.68 18.39
N GLY A 284 9.96 11.33 17.45
CA GLY A 284 9.45 12.21 16.41
C GLY A 284 10.44 12.41 15.25
N ALA A 285 11.53 11.64 15.20
CA ALA A 285 12.51 11.75 14.14
C ALA A 285 12.07 10.95 12.91
N ASP A 286 12.21 11.55 11.73
CA ASP A 286 11.89 10.88 10.47
C ASP A 286 12.79 9.65 10.28
N ARG A 287 12.20 8.55 9.79
CA ARG A 287 12.84 7.28 9.52
C ARG A 287 12.43 6.75 8.15
N SER A 288 13.35 6.03 7.53
CA SER A 288 13.10 5.12 6.42
C SER A 288 13.24 3.68 6.90
N LEU A 289 12.53 2.74 6.29
CA LEU A 289 12.76 1.31 6.54
C LEU A 289 14.19 0.90 6.17
N HIS A 290 14.82 1.60 5.23
CA HIS A 290 16.22 1.38 4.85
C HIS A 290 17.21 1.68 6.00
N ASP A 291 16.84 2.51 6.97
CA ASP A 291 17.71 2.87 8.10
C ASP A 291 18.06 1.65 8.97
N PHE A 292 17.25 0.58 8.91
CA PHE A 292 17.46 -0.67 9.64
C PHE A 292 18.25 -1.73 8.84
N SER A 293 18.85 -1.34 7.71
CA SER A 293 19.73 -2.22 6.93
C SER A 293 21.03 -2.51 7.69
N ASN A 294 21.65 -3.64 7.39
CA ASN A 294 22.87 -4.16 8.04
C ASN A 294 22.68 -4.65 9.49
N GLU A 295 21.45 -4.68 9.99
CA GLU A 295 21.10 -5.17 11.33
C GLU A 295 20.05 -6.27 11.22
N VAL A 296 20.07 -7.22 12.16
CA VAL A 296 19.00 -8.23 12.24
C VAL A 296 17.81 -7.57 12.93
N VAL A 297 16.68 -7.46 12.23
CA VAL A 297 15.48 -6.81 12.77
C VAL A 297 14.48 -7.85 13.25
N VAL A 298 13.98 -7.68 14.48
CA VAL A 298 12.86 -8.45 15.02
C VAL A 298 11.66 -7.52 15.14
N ALA A 299 10.70 -7.66 14.23
CA ALA A 299 9.58 -6.77 14.08
C ALA A 299 8.25 -7.41 14.52
N ALA A 300 7.38 -6.62 15.14
CA ALA A 300 5.98 -6.96 15.37
C ALA A 300 5.08 -5.73 15.17
N MET A 301 3.86 -5.96 14.69
CA MET A 301 2.86 -4.90 14.59
C MET A 301 1.99 -4.86 15.86
N ILE A 302 1.76 -3.66 16.40
CA ILE A 302 0.98 -3.42 17.62
C ILE A 302 0.07 -2.20 17.49
N PHE A 303 -0.76 -1.94 18.49
CA PHE A 303 -1.34 -0.61 18.73
C PHE A 303 -1.41 -0.40 20.24
N THR A 304 -1.11 0.80 20.71
CA THR A 304 -0.82 1.04 22.14
C THR A 304 -2.04 0.85 23.05
N HIS A 305 -3.23 1.05 22.49
CA HIS A 305 -4.52 0.94 23.18
C HIS A 305 -5.03 -0.52 23.30
N CYS A 306 -4.27 -1.50 22.83
CA CYS A 306 -4.66 -2.91 22.92
C CYS A 306 -4.48 -3.45 24.35
N GLU A 307 -5.57 -3.87 24.98
CA GLU A 307 -5.55 -4.34 26.37
C GLU A 307 -5.20 -5.84 26.53
N TYR A 308 -5.09 -6.61 25.43
CA TYR A 308 -4.98 -8.07 25.51
C TYR A 308 -3.75 -8.64 24.78
N ALA A 309 -3.69 -8.49 23.46
CA ALA A 309 -2.69 -9.19 22.65
C ALA A 309 -1.33 -8.49 22.60
N CYS A 310 -1.33 -7.16 22.42
CA CYS A 310 -0.08 -6.39 22.31
C CYS A 310 0.77 -6.44 23.59
N PRO A 311 0.20 -6.38 24.82
CA PRO A 311 1.02 -6.59 26.02
C PRO A 311 1.69 -7.97 26.04
N ARG A 312 1.03 -9.01 25.51
CA ARG A 312 1.59 -10.35 25.44
C ARG A 312 2.69 -10.47 24.38
N ILE A 313 2.50 -9.92 23.18
CA ILE A 313 3.52 -10.00 22.13
C ILE A 313 4.80 -9.25 22.53
N VAL A 314 4.67 -8.13 23.26
CA VAL A 314 5.82 -7.40 23.81
C VAL A 314 6.58 -8.24 24.85
N ILE A 315 5.87 -8.95 25.72
CA ILE A 315 6.50 -9.88 26.67
C ILE A 315 7.23 -11.02 25.93
N ASP A 316 6.61 -11.59 24.90
CA ASP A 316 7.23 -12.67 24.12
C ASP A 316 8.53 -12.17 23.43
N LEU A 317 8.53 -10.94 22.87
CA LEU A 317 9.73 -10.32 22.31
C LEU A 317 10.82 -10.06 23.37
N GLN A 318 10.46 -9.53 24.55
CA GLN A 318 11.40 -9.36 25.66
C GLN A 318 12.01 -10.69 26.12
N GLU A 319 11.26 -11.79 26.05
CA GLU A 319 11.76 -13.12 26.38
C GLU A 319 12.68 -13.70 25.31
N ILE A 320 12.44 -13.39 24.04
CA ILE A 320 13.39 -13.68 22.95
C ILE A 320 14.68 -12.88 23.17
N GLU A 321 14.57 -11.58 23.48
CA GLU A 321 15.71 -10.68 23.71
C GLU A 321 16.65 -11.22 24.79
N LYS A 322 16.12 -11.67 25.93
CA LYS A 322 16.91 -12.26 27.03
C LYS A 322 17.71 -13.50 26.64
N GLN A 323 17.31 -14.20 25.59
CA GLN A 323 17.97 -15.42 25.11
C GLN A 323 19.06 -15.15 24.06
N ILE A 324 19.20 -13.89 23.62
CA ILE A 324 20.25 -13.44 22.71
C ILE A 324 21.53 -13.15 23.52
N PRO A 325 22.70 -13.68 23.12
CA PRO A 325 23.96 -13.39 23.80
C PRO A 325 24.29 -11.89 23.76
N VAL A 326 24.91 -11.39 24.82
CA VAL A 326 25.23 -9.96 24.96
C VAL A 326 26.09 -9.46 23.80
N GLU A 327 27.03 -10.29 23.32
CA GLU A 327 27.89 -10.00 22.17
C GLU A 327 27.14 -9.87 20.82
N GLN A 328 25.89 -10.33 20.75
CA GLN A 328 25.04 -10.23 19.55
C GLN A 328 23.97 -9.15 19.69
N LEU A 329 23.64 -8.69 20.90
CA LEU A 329 22.55 -7.72 21.12
C LEU A 329 22.75 -6.42 20.34
N ASP A 330 23.98 -5.96 20.16
CA ASP A 330 24.27 -4.72 19.42
C ASP A 330 23.96 -4.83 17.92
N LYS A 331 23.91 -6.06 17.37
CA LYS A 331 23.57 -6.36 15.97
C LYS A 331 22.07 -6.54 15.73
N VAL A 332 21.27 -6.52 16.78
CA VAL A 332 19.82 -6.75 16.72
C VAL A 332 19.08 -5.44 16.97
N ARG A 333 18.03 -5.19 16.19
CA ARG A 333 17.06 -4.13 16.44
C ARG A 333 15.68 -4.71 16.64
N TRP A 334 14.96 -4.14 17.61
CA TRP A 334 13.61 -4.55 17.95
C TRP A 334 12.64 -3.47 17.46
N LEU A 335 11.73 -3.85 16.57
CA LEU A 335 10.85 -2.90 15.90
C LEU A 335 9.39 -3.18 16.28
N LEU A 336 8.74 -2.20 16.88
CA LEU A 336 7.29 -2.24 17.09
C LEU A 336 6.63 -1.23 16.15
N ILE A 337 5.85 -1.73 15.20
CA ILE A 337 5.22 -0.88 14.19
C ILE A 337 3.77 -0.67 14.60
N SER A 338 3.35 0.58 14.81
CA SER A 338 1.96 0.85 15.15
C SER A 338 1.04 0.63 13.93
N MET A 339 -0.10 -0.02 14.17
CA MET A 339 -1.22 -0.12 13.23
C MET A 339 -2.18 1.08 13.31
N ASP A 340 -2.05 1.91 14.35
CA ASP A 340 -2.95 3.02 14.63
C ASP A 340 -2.32 4.37 14.27
N SER A 341 -2.37 4.68 12.98
CA SER A 341 -1.90 5.93 12.38
C SER A 341 -2.53 7.20 12.96
N VAL A 342 -3.64 7.11 13.70
CA VAL A 342 -4.38 8.29 14.19
C VAL A 342 -4.09 8.56 15.67
N ARG A 343 -4.09 7.52 16.51
CA ARG A 343 -3.97 7.69 17.97
C ARG A 343 -2.56 7.45 18.49
N ASP A 344 -1.78 6.58 17.85
CA ASP A 344 -0.42 6.24 18.30
C ASP A 344 0.60 7.21 17.71
N THR A 345 0.52 8.48 18.11
CA THR A 345 1.51 9.52 17.76
C THR A 345 2.89 9.20 18.37
N PRO A 346 3.99 9.80 17.88
CA PRO A 346 5.33 9.60 18.43
C PRO A 346 5.41 9.72 19.96
N ASP A 347 4.79 10.75 20.53
CA ASP A 347 4.77 10.95 22.00
C ASP A 347 4.05 9.79 22.73
N VAL A 348 2.94 9.29 22.17
CA VAL A 348 2.22 8.13 22.73
C VAL A 348 3.06 6.86 22.64
N LEU A 349 3.84 6.70 21.57
CA LEU A 349 4.78 5.58 21.42
C LEU A 349 5.93 5.67 22.43
N GLN A 350 6.44 6.88 22.71
CA GLN A 350 7.46 7.10 23.73
C GLN A 350 6.94 6.72 25.12
N ASP A 351 5.75 7.21 25.49
CA ASP A 351 5.08 6.84 26.75
C ASP A 351 4.85 5.32 26.86
N TYR A 352 4.46 4.69 25.74
CA TYR A 352 4.27 3.24 25.69
C TYR A 352 5.59 2.49 25.92
N ALA A 353 6.68 2.91 25.28
CA ALA A 353 8.00 2.30 25.46
C ALA A 353 8.47 2.37 26.92
N GLU A 354 8.30 3.53 27.57
CA GLU A 354 8.60 3.73 28.99
C GLU A 354 7.74 2.83 29.88
N SER A 355 6.42 2.77 29.64
CA SER A 355 5.50 1.94 30.41
C SER A 355 5.82 0.44 30.36
N LYS A 356 6.43 -0.01 29.26
CA LYS A 356 6.84 -1.40 29.04
C LYS A 356 8.31 -1.67 29.41
N ASN A 357 9.04 -0.65 29.87
CA ASN A 357 10.48 -0.71 30.17
C ASN A 357 11.31 -1.21 28.97
N LEU A 358 11.03 -0.70 27.78
CA LEU A 358 11.81 -1.02 26.58
C LEU A 358 13.10 -0.21 26.56
N ASP A 359 14.21 -0.86 26.24
CA ASP A 359 15.50 -0.19 26.08
C ASP A 359 15.55 0.52 24.72
N THR A 360 15.26 1.82 24.71
CA THR A 360 15.18 2.64 23.48
C THR A 360 16.52 2.81 22.76
N SER A 361 17.63 2.29 23.30
CA SER A 361 18.89 2.16 22.54
C SER A 361 18.85 1.03 21.49
N ARG A 362 17.96 0.05 21.64
CA ARG A 362 17.80 -1.10 20.74
C ARG A 362 16.36 -1.27 20.22
N TRP A 363 15.39 -0.73 20.95
CA TRP A 363 13.97 -0.75 20.60
C TRP A 363 13.55 0.53 19.90
N THR A 364 12.97 0.38 18.73
CA THR A 364 12.38 1.48 17.96
C THR A 364 10.90 1.21 17.77
N LEU A 365 10.07 2.23 17.98
CA LEU A 365 8.64 2.17 17.76
C LEU A 365 8.30 3.10 16.61
N LEU A 366 7.62 2.60 15.58
CA LEU A 366 7.33 3.36 14.37
C LEU A 366 5.87 3.77 14.28
N HIS A 367 5.69 5.05 13.98
CA HIS A 367 4.44 5.69 13.58
C HIS A 367 4.48 5.97 12.07
N GLY A 368 3.39 5.70 11.37
CA GLY A 368 3.23 5.99 9.93
C GLY A 368 1.78 6.23 9.58
N ASP A 369 1.54 6.78 8.39
CA ASP A 369 0.19 6.95 7.87
C ASP A 369 -0.45 5.61 7.47
N ASP A 370 -1.76 5.64 7.17
CA ASP A 370 -2.50 4.43 6.75
C ASP A 370 -1.87 3.76 5.51
N PHE A 371 -1.25 4.56 4.63
CA PHE A 371 -0.62 4.04 3.43
C PHE A 371 0.61 3.18 3.77
N ALA A 372 1.48 3.69 4.63
CA ALA A 372 2.69 3.03 5.10
C ALA A 372 2.36 1.78 5.94
N VAL A 373 1.42 1.91 6.89
CA VAL A 373 0.97 0.82 7.77
C VAL A 373 0.40 -0.35 6.97
N ARG A 374 -0.46 -0.09 5.98
CA ARG A 374 -1.01 -1.15 5.11
C ARG A 374 0.07 -1.81 4.27
N GLY A 375 1.02 -1.02 3.74
CA GLY A 375 2.12 -1.53 2.92
C GLY A 375 3.00 -2.52 3.68
N ILE A 376 3.44 -2.14 4.88
CA ILE A 376 4.30 -3.01 5.69
C ILE A 376 3.54 -4.20 6.26
N ALA A 377 2.26 -4.05 6.62
CA ALA A 377 1.41 -5.17 7.04
C ALA A 377 1.29 -6.23 5.94
N ALA A 378 1.02 -5.78 4.70
CA ALA A 378 0.95 -6.66 3.53
C ALA A 378 2.28 -7.39 3.27
N ALA A 379 3.42 -6.68 3.37
CA ALA A 379 4.74 -7.27 3.17
C ALA A 379 5.13 -8.27 4.27
N LEU A 380 4.75 -8.02 5.52
CA LEU A 380 4.98 -8.92 6.66
C LEU A 380 3.93 -10.05 6.76
N GLY A 381 2.92 -10.06 5.89
CA GLY A 381 1.81 -11.02 5.95
C GLY A 381 0.88 -10.83 7.16
N VAL A 382 0.93 -9.66 7.80
CA VAL A 382 0.06 -9.32 8.93
C VAL A 382 -1.32 -8.94 8.40
N ARG A 383 -2.30 -9.77 8.75
CA ARG A 383 -3.70 -9.54 8.42
C ARG A 383 -4.33 -8.68 9.51
N TYR A 384 -4.99 -7.58 9.17
CA TYR A 384 -5.67 -6.76 10.16
C TYR A 384 -6.95 -6.08 9.63
N LYS A 385 -7.83 -5.70 10.56
CA LYS A 385 -9.05 -4.94 10.28
C LYS A 385 -9.34 -3.98 11.41
N LYS A 386 -9.63 -2.71 11.07
CA LYS A 386 -10.10 -1.68 11.97
C LYS A 386 -11.64 -1.73 12.10
N ASP A 387 -12.17 -1.56 13.30
CA ASP A 387 -13.62 -1.39 13.53
C ASP A 387 -14.01 0.08 13.69
N SER A 388 -15.31 0.34 13.80
CA SER A 388 -15.89 1.69 13.95
C SER A 388 -15.51 2.38 15.26
N ASN A 389 -15.06 1.63 16.27
CA ASN A 389 -14.60 2.17 17.55
C ASN A 389 -13.07 2.40 17.56
N GLY A 390 -12.41 2.16 16.42
CA GLY A 390 -10.97 2.25 16.26
C GLY A 390 -10.21 1.05 16.82
N ASN A 391 -10.85 -0.04 17.24
CA ASN A 391 -10.12 -1.25 17.63
C ASN A 391 -9.66 -2.02 16.41
N PHE A 392 -8.65 -2.87 16.59
CA PHE A 392 -8.14 -3.72 15.53
C PHE A 392 -8.33 -5.20 15.87
N ALA A 393 -8.71 -5.99 14.87
CA ALA A 393 -8.50 -7.43 14.86
C ALA A 393 -7.33 -7.74 13.94
N HIS A 394 -6.31 -8.43 14.45
CA HIS A 394 -5.12 -8.74 13.66
C HIS A 394 -4.51 -10.09 13.98
N SER A 395 -3.68 -10.58 13.05
CA SER A 395 -2.80 -11.72 13.26
C SER A 395 -1.63 -11.34 14.17
N ASN A 396 -1.26 -12.20 15.10
CA ASN A 396 -0.08 -12.02 15.93
C ASN A 396 1.11 -12.71 15.26
N ILE A 397 2.03 -11.92 14.72
CA ILE A 397 3.21 -12.40 14.02
C ILE A 397 4.42 -11.62 14.53
N ILE A 398 5.45 -12.34 14.97
CA ILE A 398 6.79 -11.79 15.18
C ILE A 398 7.64 -12.21 13.98
N THR A 399 8.21 -11.24 13.28
CA THR A 399 9.01 -11.47 12.07
C THR A 399 10.48 -11.15 12.34
N THR A 400 11.36 -12.08 12.03
CA THR A 400 12.81 -11.85 11.98
C THR A 400 13.22 -11.58 10.54
N LEU A 401 13.86 -10.44 10.33
CA LEU A 401 14.45 -10.01 9.06
C LEU A 401 15.96 -10.17 9.13
N ASP A 402 16.57 -10.58 8.02
CA ASP A 402 18.02 -10.54 7.88
C ASP A 402 18.53 -9.10 7.67
N THR A 403 19.86 -8.95 7.58
CA THR A 403 20.55 -7.66 7.40
C THR A 403 20.20 -6.95 6.10
N GLU A 404 19.58 -7.65 5.15
CA GLU A 404 19.15 -7.12 3.86
C GLU A 404 17.62 -6.88 3.83
N GLY A 405 16.91 -7.11 4.94
CA GLY A 405 15.46 -6.89 5.04
C GLY A 405 14.60 -8.01 4.45
N ARG A 406 15.13 -9.23 4.27
CA ARG A 406 14.33 -10.40 3.86
C ARG A 406 13.79 -11.14 5.08
N ILE A 407 12.60 -11.71 4.95
CA ILE A 407 12.00 -12.54 6.01
C ILE A 407 12.81 -13.83 6.19
N ALA A 408 13.56 -13.91 7.30
CA ALA A 408 14.33 -15.09 7.68
C ALA A 408 13.47 -16.10 8.47
N HIS A 409 12.57 -15.59 9.33
CA HIS A 409 11.70 -16.43 10.15
C HIS A 409 10.45 -15.68 10.61
N GLN A 410 9.33 -16.39 10.81
CA GLN A 410 8.12 -15.84 11.42
C GLN A 410 7.60 -16.78 12.51
N LEU A 411 7.32 -16.21 13.67
CA LEU A 411 6.64 -16.87 14.79
C LEU A 411 5.17 -16.45 14.79
N LEU A 412 4.29 -17.43 14.70
CA LEU A 412 2.84 -17.21 14.62
C LEU A 412 2.17 -17.47 15.98
N GLY A 413 1.31 -16.55 16.41
CA GLY A 413 0.54 -16.65 17.64
C GLY A 413 1.25 -16.09 18.88
N LEU A 414 0.49 -16.02 19.97
CA LEU A 414 0.98 -15.52 21.26
C LEU A 414 1.47 -16.68 22.14
N GLY A 415 2.59 -16.48 22.82
CA GLY A 415 3.17 -17.50 23.70
C GLY A 415 3.64 -18.76 22.98
N ALA A 416 3.91 -18.66 21.68
CA ALA A 416 4.48 -19.74 20.91
C ALA A 416 5.93 -20.04 21.36
N GLU A 417 6.39 -21.24 21.04
CA GLU A 417 7.73 -21.70 21.41
C GLU A 417 8.79 -20.89 20.65
N SER A 418 9.67 -20.19 21.40
CA SER A 418 10.55 -19.15 20.85
C SER A 418 11.92 -19.63 20.40
N SER A 419 12.32 -20.87 20.67
CA SER A 419 13.64 -21.40 20.29
C SER A 419 13.94 -21.31 18.79
N PRO A 420 12.97 -21.56 17.86
CA PRO A 420 13.20 -21.41 16.43
C PRO A 420 13.52 -19.97 16.03
N SER A 421 12.83 -18.99 16.64
CA SER A 421 13.07 -17.58 16.38
C SER A 421 14.41 -17.12 16.96
N VAL A 422 14.74 -17.56 18.17
CA VAL A 422 16.06 -17.31 18.79
C VAL A 422 17.19 -17.92 17.95
N ALA A 423 17.00 -19.13 17.42
CA ALA A 423 17.97 -19.78 16.54
C ALA A 423 18.15 -19.03 15.22
N ALA A 424 17.06 -18.55 14.62
CA ALA A 424 17.11 -17.74 13.41
C ALA A 424 17.88 -16.42 13.64
N ILE A 425 17.57 -15.68 14.71
CA ILE A 425 18.26 -14.43 15.05
C ILE A 425 19.77 -14.68 15.23
N LYS A 426 20.14 -15.73 15.98
CA LYS A 426 21.55 -16.11 16.20
C LYS A 426 22.27 -16.46 14.90
N ALA A 427 21.59 -17.16 13.99
CA ALA A 427 22.15 -17.55 12.70
C ALA A 427 22.40 -16.33 11.81
N GLU A 428 21.45 -15.38 11.76
CA GLU A 428 21.63 -14.15 10.99
C GLU A 428 22.70 -13.24 11.59
N CYS A 429 22.81 -13.14 12.92
CA CYS A 429 23.87 -12.35 13.58
C CYS A 429 25.29 -12.90 13.36
N ALA A 430 25.41 -14.17 12.96
CA ALA A 430 26.68 -14.85 12.73
C ALA A 430 27.16 -14.77 11.27
N LYS A 431 26.30 -14.34 10.35
CA LYS A 431 26.68 -13.94 8.99
C LYS A 431 27.38 -12.58 9.05
#